data_AF-A0A3M6K907-F1
#
_entry.id   AF-A0A3M6K907-F1
#
_cell.length_a   1.000
_cell.length_b   1.000
_cell.length_c   1.000
_cell.angle_alpha   90.00
_cell.angle_beta   90.00
_cell.angle_gamma   90.00
#
_symmetry.space_group_name_H-M   'P 1'
#
loop_
_entity.id
_entity.type
_entity.pdbx_description
1 polymer ?
#
loop_
_entity_poly.entity_id
_entity_poly.type
_entity_poly.pdbx_seq_one_letter_code
_entity_poly.pdbx_strand_id
1 'polypeptide(L)' 'MSFEKDVKSLREALDDTESRIKKLEGHRESEGKKLNSNSETLRRLEKNLENLHKKRSLILSELE' A
#
# COMPACT_ATOMS: atom_id res chain seq x y z
N MET A 1 -12.54 -5.54 26.96
CA MET A 1 -12.85 -5.89 25.55
C MET A 1 -12.21 -4.92 24.52
N SER A 2 -11.29 -4.02 24.86
CA SER A 2 -10.69 -3.10 23.86
C SER A 2 -9.71 -3.81 22.92
N PHE A 3 -8.83 -4.65 23.47
CA PHE A 3 -7.73 -5.25 22.72
C PHE A 3 -8.17 -6.08 21.49
N GLU A 4 -9.18 -6.94 21.62
CA GLU A 4 -9.69 -7.71 20.47
C GLU A 4 -10.27 -6.84 19.36
N LYS A 5 -10.90 -5.71 19.74
CA LYS A 5 -11.41 -4.72 18.80
C LYS A 5 -10.25 -4.00 18.10
N ASP A 6 -9.22 -3.65 18.84
CA ASP A 6 -8.02 -2.99 18.31
C ASP A 6 -7.28 -3.92 17.32
N VAL A 7 -7.11 -5.20 17.66
CA VAL A 7 -6.54 -6.22 16.76
C VAL A 7 -7.39 -6.41 15.50
N LYS A 8 -8.72 -6.43 15.63
CA LYS A 8 -9.62 -6.53 14.46
C LYS A 8 -9.46 -5.31 13.55
N SER A 9 -9.41 -4.11 14.11
CA SER A 9 -9.22 -2.87 13.34
C SER A 9 -7.85 -2.83 12.64
N LEU A 10 -6.79 -3.33 13.28
CA LEU A 10 -5.47 -3.45 12.66
C LEU A 10 -5.47 -4.45 11.48
N ARG A 11 -6.17 -5.57 11.61
CA ARG A 11 -6.34 -6.54 10.50
C ARG A 11 -7.11 -5.95 9.33
N GLU A 12 -8.20 -5.24 9.59
CA GLU A 12 -8.97 -4.54 8.55
C GLU A 12 -8.12 -3.46 7.84
N ALA A 13 -7.32 -2.71 8.60
CA ALA A 13 -6.40 -1.73 8.04
C ALA A 13 -5.28 -2.36 7.21
N LEU A 14 -4.80 -3.53 7.60
CA LEU A 14 -3.82 -4.32 6.84
C LEU A 14 -4.40 -4.74 5.48
N ASP A 15 -5.61 -5.33 5.49
CA ASP A 15 -6.29 -5.78 4.28
C ASP A 15 -6.57 -4.63 3.29
N ASP A 16 -7.03 -3.47 3.79
CA ASP A 16 -7.21 -2.27 2.96
C ASP A 16 -5.89 -1.80 2.35
N THR A 17 -4.82 -1.77 3.16
CA THR A 17 -3.50 -1.35 2.71
C THR A 17 -2.95 -2.28 1.63
N GLU A 18 -3.09 -3.60 1.79
CA GLU A 18 -2.68 -4.58 0.78
C GLU A 18 -3.49 -4.48 -0.52
N SER A 19 -4.80 -4.28 -0.42
CA SER A 19 -5.68 -4.06 -1.58
C SER A 19 -5.26 -2.81 -2.37
N ARG A 20 -4.92 -1.72 -1.67
CA ARG A 20 -4.45 -0.48 -2.29
C ARG A 20 -3.09 -0.63 -2.95
N ILE A 21 -2.16 -1.36 -2.33
CA ILE A 21 -0.86 -1.68 -2.94
C ILE A 21 -1.08 -2.41 -4.27
N LYS A 22 -1.86 -3.50 -4.30
CA LYS A 22 -2.13 -4.26 -5.53
C LYS A 22 -2.69 -3.39 -6.65
N LYS A 23 -3.65 -2.50 -6.34
CA LYS A 23 -4.22 -1.57 -7.33
C LYS A 23 -3.18 -0.61 -7.89
N LEU A 24 -2.34 -0.03 -7.04
CA LEU A 24 -1.31 0.92 -7.46
C LEU A 24 -0.16 0.24 -8.21
N GLU A 25 0.19 -1.00 -7.88
CA GLU A 25 1.15 -1.80 -8.64
C GLU A 25 0.65 -2.07 -10.05
N GLY A 26 -0.61 -2.47 -10.21
CA GLY A 26 -1.23 -2.65 -11.53
C GLY A 26 -1.27 -1.35 -12.33
N HIS A 27 -1.56 -0.22 -11.68
CA HIS A 27 -1.52 1.09 -12.34
C HIS A 27 -0.09 1.49 -12.74
N ARG A 28 0.91 1.26 -11.87
CA ARG A 28 2.32 1.51 -12.17
C ARG A 28 2.79 0.68 -13.36
N GLU A 29 2.40 -0.60 -13.42
CA GLU A 29 2.74 -1.48 -14.55
C GLU A 29 2.09 -0.99 -15.85
N SER A 30 0.81 -0.60 -15.81
CA SER A 30 0.11 -0.02 -16.96
C SER A 30 0.76 1.28 -17.44
N GLU A 31 1.13 2.17 -16.51
CA GLU A 31 1.80 3.43 -16.83
C GLU A 31 3.23 3.20 -17.32
N GLY A 32 3.96 2.20 -16.81
CA GLY A 32 5.30 1.85 -17.27
C GLY A 32 5.33 1.23 -18.68
N LYS A 33 4.24 0.57 -19.10
CA LYS A 33 4.07 0.07 -20.47
C LYS A 33 3.78 1.19 -21.47
N LYS A 34 3.24 2.32 -21.03
CA LYS A 34 3.20 3.54 -21.84
C LYS A 34 4.64 4.04 -21.87
N LEU A 35 5.22 4.22 -23.06
CA LEU A 35 6.65 4.47 -23.34
C LEU A 35 7.27 5.74 -22.70
N ASN A 36 6.68 6.30 -21.65
CA ASN A 36 7.14 7.46 -20.91
C ASN A 36 7.62 7.04 -19.51
N SER A 37 8.80 6.43 -19.45
CA SER A 37 9.50 6.07 -18.19
C SER A 37 9.85 7.27 -17.31
N ASN A 38 9.71 8.50 -17.82
CA ASN A 38 9.88 9.77 -17.09
C ASN A 38 8.55 10.46 -16.74
N SER A 39 7.44 9.72 -16.82
CA SER A 39 6.14 10.21 -16.38
C SER A 39 6.18 10.60 -14.90
N GLU A 40 5.88 11.87 -14.60
CA GLU A 40 5.69 12.35 -13.23
C GLU A 40 4.66 11.49 -12.47
N THR A 41 3.66 10.94 -13.19
CA THR A 41 2.70 9.98 -12.65
C THR A 41 3.38 8.72 -12.12
N LEU A 42 4.35 8.16 -12.86
CA LEU A 42 5.05 6.94 -12.44
C LEU A 42 5.88 7.17 -11.17
N ARG A 43 6.62 8.29 -11.11
CA ARG A 43 7.34 8.70 -9.88
C ARG A 43 6.41 8.90 -8.68
N ARG A 44 5.24 9.52 -8.90
CA ARG A 44 4.22 9.68 -7.84
C ARG A 44 3.66 8.32 -7.40
N LEU A 45 3.47 7.37 -8.31
CA LEU A 45 3.00 6.02 -7.98
C LEU A 45 4.03 5.25 -7.17
N GLU A 46 5.30 5.29 -7.55
CA GLU A 46 6.40 4.66 -6.81
C GLU A 46 6.49 5.18 -5.37
N LYS A 47 6.47 6.51 -5.19
CA LYS A 47 6.48 7.12 -3.85
C LYS A 47 5.26 6.74 -3.01
N ASN A 48 4.09 6.63 -3.63
CA ASN A 48 2.88 6.18 -2.93
C ASN A 48 2.97 4.71 -2.50
N LEU A 49 3.48 3.85 -3.38
CA LEU A 49 3.71 2.43 -3.07
C LEU A 49 4.70 2.28 -1.92
N GLU A 50 5.82 2.99 -1.94
CA GLU A 50 6.81 2.98 -0.86
C GLU A 50 6.17 3.35 0.50
N ASN A 51 5.36 4.42 0.52
CA ASN A 51 4.65 4.85 1.72
C ASN A 51 3.64 3.80 2.22
N LEU A 52 2.94 3.12 1.31
CA LEU A 52 2.00 2.05 1.69
C LEU A 52 2.74 0.81 2.22
N HIS A 53 3.88 0.43 1.64
CA HIS A 53 4.71 -0.65 2.17
C HIS A 53 5.24 -0.34 3.58
N LYS A 54 5.62 0.92 3.84
CA LYS A 54 6.00 1.38 5.20
C LYS A 54 4.83 1.26 6.17
N LYS A 55 3.63 1.72 5.78
CA LYS A 55 2.42 1.59 6.61
C LYS A 55 2.06 0.13 6.88
N ARG A 56 2.11 -0.73 5.86
CA ARG A 56 1.89 -2.18 6.00
C ARG A 56 2.86 -2.79 7.02
N SER A 57 4.14 -2.43 6.93
CA SER A 57 5.16 -2.95 7.84
C SER A 57 4.92 -2.50 9.28
N LEU A 58 4.48 -1.25 9.48
CA LEU A 58 4.10 -0.73 10.80
C LEU A 58 2.90 -1.48 11.38
N ILE A 59 1.82 -1.65 10.61
CA ILE A 59 0.61 -2.38 11.05
C ILE A 59 0.97 -3.83 11.42
N LEU A 60 1.83 -4.48 10.63
CA LEU A 60 2.32 -5.82 10.95
C LEU A 60 3.10 -5.86 12.27
N SER A 61 3.95 -4.85 12.52
CA SER A 61 4.72 -4.77 13.77
C SER A 61 3.81 -4.52 14.99
N GLU A 62 2.67 -3.86 14.82
CA GLU A 62 1.66 -3.66 15.88
C GLU A 62 0.80 -4.91 16.14
N LEU A 63 0.84 -5.89 15.23
CA LEU A 63 0.10 -7.16 15.33
C LEU A 63 0.94 -8.32 15.88
N GLU A 64 2.26 -8.17 15.96
CA GLU A 64 3.22 -9.11 16.58
C GLU A 64 3.29 -8.94 18.11
#